data_AF-A0A8T3QM36-F1
#
_entry.id   AF-A0A8T3QM36-F1
#
_cell.length_a   1.000
_cell.length_b   1.000
_cell.length_c   1.000
_cell.angle_alpha   90.00
_cell.angle_beta   90.00
_cell.angle_gamma   90.00
#
_symmetry.space_group_name_H-M   'P 1'
#
loop_
_entity.id
_entity.type
_entity.pdbx_description
1 polymer ?
#
loop_
_entity_poly.entity_id
_entity_poly.type
_entity_poly.pdbx_seq_one_letter_code
_entity_poly.pdbx_strand_id
1 'polypeptide(L)'
;MLDATTEGSTPTPRCNWCSAPLLSDHEVTCPSCGATLLGDGETSAVPGLTAIDAEAILRNARAVKAKPRGRLLSWISGDYDEGSATTAAAPGSLAPPTGDVRREMLRLELEAQLTNAQAEVESLVADAAVEEGRSLEPLAATPHAEAEAVAEAVAVDDDIGAVDTHANRSDAQVDRDEAPPA
;
A
#
# COMPACT_ATOMS: atom_id res chain seq x y z
N MET A 1 -6.12 -10.10 -58.65
CA MET A 1 -6.73 -11.20 -57.88
C MET A 1 -5.61 -11.88 -57.12
N LEU A 2 -5.45 -11.56 -55.84
CA LEU A 2 -4.58 -12.26 -54.89
C LEU A 2 -5.51 -12.66 -53.74
N ASP A 3 -5.92 -13.92 -53.74
CA ASP A 3 -6.59 -14.54 -52.60
C ASP A 3 -5.57 -14.70 -51.48
N ALA A 4 -5.78 -13.99 -50.37
CA ALA A 4 -5.10 -14.25 -49.12
C ALA A 4 -5.97 -15.23 -48.33
N THR A 5 -5.61 -16.50 -48.35
CA THR A 5 -6.09 -17.51 -47.41
C THR A 5 -5.62 -17.14 -46.02
N THR A 6 -6.49 -16.50 -45.24
CA THR A 6 -6.33 -16.33 -43.80
C THR A 6 -6.50 -17.70 -43.15
N GLU A 7 -5.41 -18.45 -43.05
CA GLU A 7 -5.33 -19.66 -42.25
C GLU A 7 -5.63 -19.26 -40.80
N GLY A 8 -6.80 -19.69 -40.30
CA GLY A 8 -7.19 -19.52 -38.90
C GLY A 8 -6.29 -20.37 -38.01
N SER A 9 -5.14 -19.82 -37.63
CA SER A 9 -4.27 -20.40 -36.60
C SER A 9 -5.03 -20.35 -35.27
N THR A 10 -5.51 -21.49 -34.79
CA THR A 10 -6.04 -21.58 -33.43
C THR A 10 -4.92 -21.25 -32.45
N PRO A 11 -5.14 -20.32 -31.50
CA PRO A 11 -4.10 -19.96 -30.55
C PRO A 11 -3.73 -21.18 -29.70
N THR A 12 -2.43 -21.43 -29.52
CA THR A 12 -1.95 -22.48 -28.61
C THR A 12 -2.46 -22.21 -27.20
N PRO A 13 -3.10 -23.19 -26.53
CA PRO A 13 -3.62 -23.01 -25.20
C PRO A 13 -2.49 -22.71 -24.19
N ARG A 14 -2.77 -21.90 -23.17
CA ARG A 14 -1.78 -21.46 -22.18
C ARG A 14 -2.29 -21.69 -20.77
N CYS A 15 -1.37 -21.97 -19.86
CA CYS A 15 -1.65 -22.10 -18.43
C CYS A 15 -2.13 -20.77 -17.83
N ASN A 16 -3.24 -20.77 -17.10
CA ASN A 16 -3.76 -19.57 -16.42
C ASN A 16 -2.87 -19.09 -15.25
N TRP A 17 -1.94 -19.93 -14.77
CA TRP A 17 -1.08 -19.62 -13.62
C TRP A 17 0.30 -19.11 -14.01
N CYS A 18 0.94 -19.72 -15.01
CA CYS A 18 2.31 -19.39 -15.42
C CYS A 18 2.45 -18.99 -16.89
N SER A 19 1.34 -18.96 -17.64
CA SER A 19 1.30 -18.61 -19.07
C SER A 19 2.13 -19.51 -20.00
N ALA A 20 2.67 -20.62 -19.49
CA ALA A 20 3.37 -21.62 -20.29
C ALA A 20 2.41 -22.25 -21.32
N PRO A 21 2.90 -22.58 -22.53
CA PRO A 21 2.10 -23.26 -23.54
C PRO A 21 1.73 -24.67 -23.08
N LEU A 22 0.48 -25.07 -23.34
CA LEU A 22 -0.05 -26.40 -23.07
C LEU A 22 -0.09 -27.20 -24.36
N LEU A 23 0.05 -28.53 -24.27
CA LEU A 23 -0.02 -29.40 -25.45
C LEU A 23 -1.50 -29.59 -25.88
N SER A 24 -2.45 -29.44 -24.96
CA SER A 24 -3.89 -29.46 -25.25
C SER A 24 -4.73 -28.70 -24.22
N ASP A 25 -5.97 -28.34 -24.59
CA ASP A 25 -6.95 -27.68 -23.70
C ASP A 25 -7.51 -28.59 -22.58
N HIS A 26 -7.24 -29.88 -22.64
CA HIS A 26 -7.78 -30.88 -21.71
C HIS A 26 -6.75 -31.38 -20.67
N GLU A 27 -5.62 -30.69 -20.53
CA GLU A 27 -4.64 -31.04 -19.50
C GLU A 27 -5.18 -30.75 -18.09
N VAL A 28 -5.17 -31.77 -17.23
CA VAL A 28 -5.61 -31.63 -15.83
C VAL A 28 -4.58 -30.87 -15.00
N THR A 29 -3.30 -30.95 -15.36
CA THR A 29 -2.20 -30.33 -14.62
C THR A 29 -1.17 -29.75 -15.57
N CYS A 30 -0.70 -28.53 -15.30
CA CYS A 30 0.32 -27.89 -16.12
C CYS A 30 1.70 -28.54 -15.91
N PRO A 31 2.41 -28.97 -16.97
CA PRO A 31 3.73 -29.59 -16.85
C PRO A 31 4.84 -28.60 -16.46
N SER A 32 4.62 -27.30 -16.63
CA SER A 32 5.64 -26.27 -16.33
C SER A 32 5.62 -25.82 -14.87
N CYS A 33 4.45 -25.68 -14.25
CA CYS A 33 4.32 -25.19 -12.88
C CYS A 33 3.59 -26.16 -11.91
N GLY A 34 3.05 -27.28 -12.40
CA GLY A 34 2.34 -28.26 -11.59
C GLY A 34 0.93 -27.84 -11.15
N ALA A 35 0.40 -26.71 -11.63
CA ALA A 35 -0.93 -26.25 -11.24
C ALA A 35 -2.04 -27.11 -11.87
N THR A 36 -3.07 -27.45 -11.10
CA THR A 36 -4.29 -28.10 -11.59
C THR A 36 -5.13 -27.11 -12.40
N LEU A 37 -5.42 -27.43 -13.67
CA LEU A 37 -6.10 -26.55 -14.62
C LEU A 37 -7.59 -26.83 -14.73
N LEU A 38 -7.98 -28.11 -14.63
CA LEU A 38 -9.36 -28.55 -14.57
C LEU A 38 -9.61 -29.04 -13.15
N GLY A 39 -10.28 -28.22 -12.34
CA GLY A 39 -10.80 -28.66 -11.05
C GLY A 39 -12.11 -29.39 -11.28
N ASP A 40 -12.27 -30.56 -10.65
CA ASP A 40 -13.59 -31.17 -10.51
C ASP A 40 -14.49 -30.13 -9.83
N GLY A 41 -15.64 -29.83 -10.42
CA GLY A 41 -16.50 -28.68 -10.11
C GLY A 41 -17.05 -28.59 -8.68
N GLU A 42 -16.59 -29.43 -7.78
CA GLU A 42 -16.83 -29.34 -6.34
C GLU A 42 -15.51 -29.03 -5.63
N THR A 43 -15.29 -27.75 -5.32
CA THR A 43 -14.47 -27.35 -4.18
C THR A 43 -13.03 -27.88 -4.17
N SER A 44 -12.23 -27.55 -5.20
CA SER A 44 -10.81 -27.33 -4.94
C SER A 44 -10.69 -26.09 -4.04
N ALA A 45 -10.87 -26.26 -2.73
CA ALA A 45 -10.82 -25.20 -1.75
C ALA A 45 -9.40 -24.62 -1.73
N VAL A 46 -9.18 -23.58 -2.54
CA VAL A 46 -7.92 -22.84 -2.52
C VAL A 46 -7.83 -22.15 -1.16
N PRO A 47 -6.78 -22.43 -0.36
CA PRO A 47 -6.64 -21.82 0.96
C PRO A 47 -6.65 -20.30 0.86
N GLY A 48 -7.55 -19.65 1.62
CA GLY A 48 -7.72 -18.20 1.60
C GLY A 48 -8.81 -17.67 0.66
N LEU A 49 -9.45 -18.52 -0.15
CA LEU A 49 -10.63 -18.15 -0.92
C LEU A 49 -11.90 -18.75 -0.32
N THR A 50 -12.91 -17.90 -0.10
CA THR A 50 -14.24 -18.37 0.29
C THR A 50 -14.93 -18.96 -0.94
N ALA A 51 -15.25 -20.25 -0.91
CA ALA A 51 -16.05 -20.87 -1.95
C ALA A 51 -17.44 -20.23 -2.00
N ILE A 52 -17.81 -19.68 -3.15
CA ILE A 52 -19.12 -19.05 -3.34
C ILE A 52 -20.09 -20.10 -3.87
N ASP A 53 -21.17 -20.34 -3.13
CA ASP A 53 -22.27 -21.20 -3.57
C ASP A 53 -22.98 -20.59 -4.79
N ALA A 54 -23.01 -21.34 -5.88
CA ALA A 54 -23.66 -20.93 -7.13
C ALA A 54 -25.16 -20.65 -6.94
N GLU A 55 -25.85 -21.35 -6.04
CA GLU A 55 -27.26 -21.05 -5.75
C GLU A 55 -27.42 -19.72 -5.00
N ALA A 56 -26.48 -19.38 -4.11
CA ALA A 56 -26.49 -18.10 -3.41
C ALA A 56 -26.32 -16.91 -4.36
N ILE A 57 -25.48 -17.05 -5.41
CA ILE A 57 -25.36 -16.05 -6.48
C ILE A 57 -26.69 -15.85 -7.19
N LEU A 58 -27.38 -16.93 -7.57
CA LEU A 58 -28.67 -16.85 -8.27
C LEU A 58 -29.78 -16.24 -7.41
N ARG A 59 -29.79 -16.49 -6.10
CA ARG A 59 -30.71 -15.84 -5.15
C ARG A 59 -30.43 -14.33 -5.03
N ASN A 60 -29.17 -13.93 -4.92
CA ASN A 60 -28.78 -12.53 -4.85
C ASN A 60 -29.05 -11.77 -6.17
N ALA A 61 -28.78 -12.38 -7.33
CA ALA A 61 -29.05 -11.78 -8.63
C ALA A 61 -30.54 -11.46 -8.83
N ARG A 62 -31.44 -12.29 -8.29
CA ARG A 62 -32.89 -12.01 -8.30
C ARG A 62 -33.28 -10.86 -7.36
N ALA A 63 -32.56 -10.66 -6.25
CA ALA A 63 -32.78 -9.59 -5.29
C ALA A 63 -32.25 -8.20 -5.73
N VAL A 64 -31.29 -8.17 -6.66
CA VAL A 64 -30.72 -6.91 -7.22
C VAL A 64 -31.69 -6.19 -8.19
N LYS A 65 -32.64 -6.90 -8.80
CA LYS A 65 -33.68 -6.30 -9.67
C LYS A 65 -34.69 -5.40 -8.92
N ALA A 66 -34.66 -5.39 -7.59
CA ALA A 66 -35.51 -4.52 -6.79
C ALA A 66 -34.82 -3.17 -6.51
N LYS A 67 -35.04 -2.21 -7.44
CA LYS A 67 -34.76 -0.76 -7.34
C LYS A 67 -33.26 -0.38 -7.28
N PRO A 68 -32.79 0.56 -8.13
CA PRO A 68 -31.41 1.02 -8.07
C PRO A 68 -31.09 1.58 -6.68
N ARG A 69 -30.20 0.90 -5.95
CA ARG A 69 -29.65 1.35 -4.68
C ARG A 69 -28.77 2.56 -4.95
N GLY A 70 -28.87 3.60 -4.12
CA GLY A 70 -28.33 4.92 -4.38
C GLY A 70 -26.83 4.93 -4.73
N ARG A 71 -26.39 5.96 -5.46
CA ARG A 71 -25.04 6.12 -6.01
C ARG A 71 -23.91 5.98 -4.97
N LEU A 72 -24.18 6.27 -3.69
CA LEU A 72 -23.22 6.11 -2.60
C LEU A 72 -22.83 4.63 -2.36
N LEU A 73 -23.79 3.71 -2.43
CA LEU A 73 -23.50 2.28 -2.25
C LEU A 73 -22.80 1.70 -3.49
N SER A 74 -23.11 2.18 -4.68
CA SER A 74 -22.37 1.83 -5.90
C SER A 74 -20.90 2.30 -5.82
N TRP A 75 -20.65 3.48 -5.25
CA TRP A 75 -19.29 3.97 -5.01
C TRP A 75 -18.51 3.15 -3.97
N ILE A 76 -19.17 2.72 -2.88
CA ILE A 76 -18.55 1.90 -1.82
C ILE A 76 -18.34 0.44 -2.29
N SER A 77 -19.31 -0.14 -2.99
CA SER A 77 -19.27 -1.54 -3.42
C SER A 77 -18.47 -1.79 -4.70
N GLY A 78 -18.02 -0.73 -5.39
CA GLY A 78 -17.29 -0.84 -6.65
C GLY A 78 -18.11 -1.37 -7.83
N ASP A 79 -19.43 -1.46 -7.69
CA ASP A 79 -20.37 -1.84 -8.76
C ASP A 79 -20.62 -0.62 -9.64
N TYR A 80 -19.65 -0.34 -10.52
CA TYR A 80 -19.77 0.67 -11.55
C TYR A 80 -20.45 0.02 -12.77
N ASP A 81 -21.50 0.67 -13.28
CA ASP A 81 -22.14 0.26 -14.53
C ASP A 81 -21.08 0.18 -15.65
N GLU A 82 -20.85 -1.02 -16.18
CA GLU A 82 -19.84 -1.31 -17.21
C GLU A 82 -20.11 -0.57 -18.54
N GLY A 83 -21.25 0.12 -18.65
CA GLY A 83 -21.58 1.06 -19.73
C GLY A 83 -20.80 2.38 -19.71
N SER A 84 -20.05 2.69 -18.65
CA SER A 84 -19.14 3.85 -18.62
C SER A 84 -17.81 3.49 -19.31
N ALA A 85 -17.88 3.21 -20.61
CA ALA A 85 -16.73 2.93 -21.45
C ALA A 85 -15.71 4.08 -21.41
N THR A 86 -14.57 3.79 -20.78
CA THR A 86 -13.21 4.13 -21.25
C THR A 86 -13.05 5.49 -21.94
N THR A 87 -13.18 6.57 -21.18
CA THR A 87 -12.47 7.79 -21.59
C THR A 87 -10.99 7.46 -21.52
N ALA A 88 -10.32 7.46 -22.69
CA ALA A 88 -8.88 7.26 -22.76
C ALA A 88 -8.22 8.20 -21.75
N ALA A 89 -7.40 7.64 -20.86
CA ALA A 89 -6.77 8.41 -19.80
C ALA A 89 -6.04 9.61 -20.42
N ALA A 90 -6.25 10.80 -19.86
CA ALA A 90 -5.67 12.01 -20.39
C ALA A 90 -4.13 11.86 -20.50
N PRO A 91 -3.49 12.35 -21.58
CA PRO A 91 -2.04 12.29 -21.70
C PRO A 91 -1.41 13.00 -20.50
N GLY A 92 -0.59 12.26 -19.73
CA GLY A 92 0.00 12.73 -18.48
C GLY A 92 -0.65 12.20 -17.19
N SER A 93 -1.72 11.39 -17.28
CA SER A 93 -2.28 10.69 -16.10
C SER A 93 -1.30 9.74 -15.42
N LEU A 94 -0.33 9.23 -16.18
CA LEU A 94 0.76 8.36 -15.71
C LEU A 94 2.05 9.13 -15.42
N ALA A 95 2.05 10.47 -15.57
CA ALA A 95 3.22 11.24 -15.20
C ALA A 95 3.38 11.25 -13.67
N PRO A 96 4.62 11.37 -13.16
CA PRO A 96 4.86 11.54 -11.74
C PRO A 96 4.07 12.75 -11.18
N PRO A 97 3.67 12.71 -9.90
CA PRO A 97 2.96 13.83 -9.26
C PRO A 97 3.80 15.11 -9.35
N THR A 98 3.10 16.25 -9.47
CA THR A 98 3.76 17.56 -9.55
C THR A 98 4.57 17.86 -8.29
N GLY A 99 5.54 18.78 -8.39
CA GLY A 99 6.38 19.15 -7.25
C GLY A 99 5.58 19.63 -6.03
N ASP A 100 4.46 20.30 -6.25
CA ASP A 100 3.59 20.82 -5.20
C ASP A 100 2.83 19.71 -4.50
N VAL A 101 2.25 18.77 -5.28
CA VAL A 101 1.59 17.58 -4.74
C VAL A 101 2.57 16.74 -3.93
N ARG A 102 3.84 16.62 -4.35
CA ARG A 102 4.86 15.92 -3.56
C ARG A 102 5.14 16.56 -2.21
N ARG A 103 5.11 17.90 -2.12
CA ARG A 103 5.29 18.60 -0.84
C ARG A 103 4.09 18.40 0.08
N GLU A 104 2.88 18.42 -0.46
CA GLU A 104 1.66 18.10 0.31
C GLU A 104 1.63 16.65 0.77
N MET A 105 2.02 15.70 -0.09
CA MET A 105 2.14 14.28 0.32
C MET A 105 3.17 14.10 1.44
N LEU A 106 4.33 14.74 1.33
CA LEU A 106 5.36 14.68 2.37
C LEU A 106 4.88 15.32 3.68
N ARG A 107 4.14 16.42 3.60
CA ARG A 107 3.51 17.05 4.78
C ARG A 107 2.55 16.06 5.47
N LEU A 108 1.68 15.41 4.71
CA LEU A 108 0.72 14.44 5.24
C LEU A 108 1.42 13.20 5.83
N GLU A 109 2.50 12.74 5.21
CA GLU A 109 3.29 11.63 5.73
C GLU A 109 3.91 11.95 7.09
N LEU A 110 4.49 13.15 7.24
CA LEU A 110 5.04 13.60 8.53
C LEU A 110 3.95 13.75 9.59
N GLU A 111 2.77 14.27 9.23
CA GLU A 111 1.64 14.38 10.15
C GLU A 111 1.17 13.00 10.62
N ALA A 112 1.11 12.01 9.72
CA ALA A 112 0.79 10.62 10.06
C ALA A 112 1.85 9.97 10.97
N GLN A 113 3.14 10.27 10.76
CA GLN A 113 4.20 9.79 11.65
C GLN A 113 4.09 10.40 13.04
N LEU A 114 3.74 11.69 13.14
CA LEU A 114 3.53 12.36 14.42
C LEU A 114 2.33 11.76 15.18
N THR A 115 1.21 11.53 14.51
CA THR A 115 0.04 10.92 15.16
C THR A 115 0.29 9.49 15.58
N ASN A 116 1.05 8.71 14.79
CA ASN A 116 1.45 7.36 15.17
C ASN A 116 2.37 7.38 16.41
N ALA A 117 3.40 8.23 16.43
CA ALA A 117 4.29 8.37 17.58
C ALA A 117 3.53 8.84 18.84
N GLN A 118 2.56 9.75 18.69
CA GLN A 118 1.71 10.17 19.79
C GLN A 118 0.85 9.02 20.32
N ALA A 119 0.23 8.23 19.44
CA ALA A 119 -0.55 7.07 19.84
C ALA A 119 0.30 6.00 20.55
N GLU A 120 1.55 5.80 20.13
CA GLU A 120 2.50 4.91 20.82
C GLU A 120 2.80 5.39 22.24
N VAL A 121 3.03 6.69 22.43
CA VAL A 121 3.23 7.27 23.77
C VAL A 121 1.96 7.11 24.62
N GLU A 122 0.79 7.42 24.06
CA GLU A 122 -0.49 7.26 24.75
C GLU A 122 -0.76 5.80 25.15
N SER A 123 -0.39 4.85 24.30
CA SER A 123 -0.46 3.41 24.62
C SER A 123 0.44 3.05 25.79
N LEU A 124 1.70 3.51 25.79
CA LEU A 124 2.63 3.23 26.89
C LEU A 124 2.15 3.83 28.22
N VAL A 125 1.59 5.04 28.17
CA VAL A 125 1.00 5.69 29.35
C VAL A 125 -0.23 4.93 29.85
N ALA A 126 -1.09 4.49 28.94
CA ALA A 126 -2.25 3.68 29.27
C ALA A 126 -1.85 2.35 29.93
N ASP A 127 -0.87 1.64 29.36
CA ASP A 127 -0.36 0.38 29.90
C ASP A 127 0.22 0.57 31.31
N ALA A 128 1.01 1.63 31.53
CA ALA A 128 1.53 1.96 32.86
C ALA A 128 0.41 2.26 33.87
N ALA A 129 -0.65 2.97 33.44
CA ALA A 129 -1.80 3.24 34.30
C ALA A 129 -2.55 1.96 34.69
N VAL A 130 -2.71 1.00 33.77
CA VAL A 130 -3.31 -0.32 34.08
C VAL A 130 -2.47 -1.07 35.11
N GLU A 131 -1.15 -1.15 34.91
CA GLU A 131 -0.24 -1.85 35.83
C GLU A 131 -0.23 -1.23 37.23
N GLU A 132 -0.37 0.10 37.33
CA GLU A 132 -0.47 0.81 38.61
C GLU A 132 -1.89 0.80 39.21
N GLY A 133 -2.86 0.17 38.55
CA GLY A 133 -4.26 0.09 38.99
C GLY A 133 -5.00 1.42 38.95
N ARG A 134 -4.53 2.39 38.17
CA ARG A 134 -5.20 3.68 37.91
C ARG A 134 -6.21 3.54 36.77
N SER A 135 -7.29 4.31 36.82
CA SER A 135 -8.33 4.29 35.79
C SER A 135 -7.86 4.92 34.48
N LEU A 136 -8.17 4.28 33.35
CA LEU A 136 -7.88 4.71 31.97
C LEU A 136 -8.73 5.90 31.47
N GLU A 137 -9.27 6.72 32.38
CA GLU A 137 -10.03 7.89 31.96
C GLU A 137 -9.08 8.83 31.21
N PRO A 138 -9.39 9.25 29.97
CA PRO A 138 -8.48 10.08 29.21
C PRO A 138 -8.30 11.36 30.01
N LEU A 139 -7.07 11.62 30.44
CA LEU A 139 -6.65 12.94 30.89
C LEU A 139 -6.83 13.86 29.69
N ALA A 140 -8.03 14.42 29.56
CA ALA A 140 -8.33 15.47 28.62
C ALA A 140 -7.24 16.52 28.81
N ALA A 141 -6.40 16.66 27.79
CA ALA A 141 -5.22 17.49 27.78
C ALA A 141 -5.53 18.84 28.45
N THR A 142 -4.92 19.08 29.61
CA THR A 142 -4.67 20.43 30.09
C THR A 142 -3.25 20.78 29.63
N PRO A 143 -3.07 21.50 28.52
CA PRO A 143 -1.75 21.69 27.93
C PRO A 143 -0.95 22.81 28.64
N HIS A 144 -1.01 22.93 29.97
CA HIS A 144 -0.33 24.05 30.64
C HIS A 144 0.19 23.86 32.08
N ALA A 145 0.02 22.72 32.75
CA ALA A 145 0.44 22.61 34.16
C ALA A 145 1.81 21.95 34.37
N GLU A 146 2.29 21.10 33.47
CA GLU A 146 3.48 20.26 33.75
C GLU A 146 4.78 20.80 33.15
N ALA A 147 4.72 21.76 32.23
CA ALA A 147 5.92 22.43 31.70
C ALA A 147 6.54 23.44 32.67
N GLU A 148 5.78 23.93 33.65
CA GLU A 148 6.26 24.91 34.65
C GLU A 148 7.00 24.23 35.81
N ALA A 149 6.66 22.98 36.13
CA ALA A 149 7.30 22.22 37.23
C ALA A 149 8.71 21.72 36.88
N VAL A 150 9.03 21.56 35.59
CA VAL A 150 10.36 21.10 35.15
C VAL A 150 11.31 22.29 34.91
N ALA A 151 10.80 23.50 34.65
CA ALA A 151 11.62 24.69 34.46
C ALA A 151 12.17 25.26 35.79
N GLU A 152 11.45 25.12 36.90
CA GLU A 152 11.90 25.58 38.23
C GLU A 152 13.04 24.71 38.79
N ALA A 153 13.18 23.45 38.34
CA ALA A 153 14.17 22.50 38.87
C ALA A 153 15.56 22.57 38.20
N VAL A 154 15.74 23.37 37.14
CA VAL A 154 17.03 23.45 36.40
C VAL A 154 17.77 24.77 36.66
N ALA A 155 17.28 25.61 37.57
CA ALA A 155 17.98 26.83 37.99
C ALA A 155 18.92 26.58 39.18
N VAL A 156 19.88 25.65 39.05
CA VAL A 156 21.05 25.57 39.95
C VAL A 156 22.30 25.17 39.14
N ASP A 157 23.28 26.07 39.21
CA ASP A 157 24.70 26.00 38.80
C ASP A 157 25.08 26.19 37.32
N ASP A 158 25.21 27.48 36.99
CA ASP A 158 26.33 28.07 36.21
C ASP A 158 27.69 27.47 36.66
N ASP A 159 28.47 26.97 35.70
CA ASP A 159 29.95 27.01 35.63
C ASP A 159 30.57 25.72 35.07
N ILE A 160 30.51 25.52 33.74
CA ILE A 160 31.61 24.87 32.99
C ILE A 160 31.84 25.64 31.68
N GLY A 161 32.75 26.61 31.77
CA GLY A 161 33.93 26.69 30.90
C GLY A 161 33.73 26.59 29.40
N ALA A 162 33.77 27.74 28.74
CA ALA A 162 34.13 27.89 27.34
C ALA A 162 35.35 27.03 26.95
N VAL A 163 35.21 26.21 25.90
CA VAL A 163 36.35 25.72 25.12
C VAL A 163 35.97 25.63 23.64
N ASP A 164 36.90 26.09 22.84
CA ASP A 164 36.76 26.60 21.49
C ASP A 164 36.27 25.60 20.43
N THR A 165 35.40 26.10 19.56
CA THR A 165 35.10 25.52 18.26
C THR A 165 36.28 25.77 17.31
N HIS A 166 37.30 24.93 17.39
CA HIS A 166 38.32 24.87 16.34
C HIS A 166 37.85 24.00 15.17
N ALA A 167 37.64 24.70 14.07
CA ALA A 167 37.46 24.18 12.71
C ALA A 167 38.36 22.97 12.40
N ASN A 168 37.76 21.91 11.83
CA ASN A 168 38.51 20.98 11.00
C ASN A 168 37.89 20.93 9.60
N ARG A 169 38.38 21.83 8.75
CA ARG A 169 38.18 21.88 7.30
C ARG A 169 39.53 21.58 6.66
N SER A 170 39.82 20.29 6.48
CA SER A 170 40.97 19.72 5.75
C SER A 170 40.74 18.21 5.84
N ASP A 171 40.42 17.46 4.79
CA ASP A 171 41.23 17.28 3.60
C ASP A 171 40.39 16.93 2.37
N ALA A 172 40.47 17.79 1.37
CA ALA A 172 40.39 17.39 -0.03
C ALA A 172 41.82 17.51 -0.58
N GLN A 173 42.49 16.37 -0.81
CA GLN A 173 43.43 16.14 -1.92
C GLN A 173 44.18 14.82 -1.73
N VAL A 174 43.83 13.83 -2.56
CA VAL A 174 44.82 12.89 -3.09
C VAL A 174 44.65 12.91 -4.60
N ASP A 175 45.46 13.77 -5.23
CA ASP A 175 45.99 13.58 -6.57
C ASP A 175 46.54 12.16 -6.72
N ARG A 176 46.05 11.42 -7.72
CA ARG A 176 46.87 10.42 -8.40
C ARG A 176 46.63 10.52 -9.90
N ASP A 177 47.61 11.14 -10.54
CA ASP A 177 48.13 10.90 -11.87
C ASP A 177 47.67 9.59 -12.53
N GLU A 178 47.07 9.70 -13.72
CA GLU A 178 47.29 8.73 -14.80
C GLU A 178 47.20 9.50 -16.14
N ALA A 179 48.36 9.85 -16.70
CA ALA A 179 48.50 10.41 -18.04
C ALA A 179 48.47 9.30 -19.10
N PRO A 180 47.98 9.58 -20.33
CA PRO A 180 47.90 8.61 -21.42
C PRO A 180 49.22 8.52 -22.21
N PRO A 181 49.42 7.44 -22.97
CA PRO A 181 49.99 7.64 -24.30
C PRO A 181 49.38 6.80 -25.44
N ALA A 182 49.25 7.52 -26.57
CA ALA A 182 49.31 7.15 -28.00
C ALA A 182 48.39 6.07 -28.58
#